data_AF-A0A5Q4FVQ7-F1
#
_entry.id   AF-A0A5Q4FVQ7-F1
#
_cell.length_a   1.000
_cell.length_b   1.000
_cell.length_c   1.000
_cell.angle_alpha   90.00
_cell.angle_beta   90.00
_cell.angle_gamma   90.00
#
_symmetry.space_group_name_H-M   'P 1'
#
loop_
_entity.id
_entity.type
_entity.pdbx_description
1 polymer ?
#
loop_
_entity_poly.entity_id
_entity_poly.type
_entity_poly.pdbx_seq_one_letter_code
_entity_poly.pdbx_strand_id
1 'polypeptide(L)' 'MTGNRSPRRDFRALTQRRGAYDSAMMFDVQLQVAATGALVWAQSFSDEQQADAFQRQLDEDLQSMEDEAFRRKYGVPAST' A
#
# COMPACT_ATOMS: atom_id res chain seq x y z
N MET A 1 9.65 -22.48 9.14
CA MET A 1 8.18 -22.32 9.23
C MET A 1 7.86 -20.84 9.06
N THR A 2 7.92 -20.34 7.83
CA THR A 2 7.48 -18.98 7.48
C THR A 2 5.96 -19.03 7.43
N GLY A 3 5.35 -18.53 8.50
CA GLY A 3 3.94 -18.72 8.78
C GLY A 3 3.07 -18.13 7.69
N ASN A 4 2.02 -18.88 7.37
CA ASN A 4 0.88 -18.52 6.54
C ASN A 4 0.07 -17.34 7.14
N ARG A 5 0.75 -16.21 7.39
CA ARG A 5 0.17 -15.04 8.05
C ARG A 5 -0.31 -14.05 7.00
N SER A 6 -1.45 -13.44 7.25
CA SER A 6 -1.98 -12.37 6.41
C SER A 6 -1.13 -11.10 6.61
N PRO A 7 -0.73 -10.42 5.51
CA PRO A 7 0.08 -9.19 5.56
C PRO A 7 -0.67 -8.02 6.20
N ARG A 8 -2.00 -8.08 6.34
CA ARG A 8 -2.81 -7.07 7.05
C ARG A 8 -2.38 -6.82 8.50
N ARG A 9 -1.70 -7.77 9.14
CA ARG A 9 -1.17 -7.58 10.50
C ARG A 9 0.02 -6.63 10.53
N ASP A 10 0.81 -6.63 9.45
CA ASP A 10 2.08 -5.92 9.39
C ASP A 10 1.97 -4.63 8.57
N PHE A 11 1.00 -4.54 7.66
CA PHE A 11 0.87 -3.43 6.72
C PHE A 11 -0.56 -2.86 6.63
N ARG A 12 -0.66 -1.60 6.22
CA ARG A 12 -1.91 -0.90 5.88
C ARG A 12 -1.75 -0.02 4.64
N ALA A 13 -2.83 0.14 3.90
CA ALA A 13 -2.92 1.08 2.78
C ALA A 13 -3.51 2.43 3.24
N LEU A 14 -3.04 3.54 2.68
CA LEU A 14 -3.60 4.86 2.91
C LEU A 14 -3.46 5.73 1.65
N THR A 15 -4.54 6.41 1.25
CA THR A 15 -4.49 7.40 0.17
C THR A 15 -4.33 8.80 0.76
N GLN A 16 -3.24 9.49 0.39
CA GLN A 16 -2.99 10.88 0.76
C GLN A 16 -3.20 11.80 -0.44
N ARG A 17 -3.92 12.90 -0.22
CA ARG A 17 -4.13 13.94 -1.22
C ARG A 17 -3.08 15.02 -1.07
N ARG A 18 -2.38 15.35 -2.16
CA ARG A 18 -1.36 16.40 -2.19
C ARG A 18 -1.68 17.40 -3.30
N GLY A 19 -1.77 18.68 -2.94
CA GLY A 19 -1.84 19.76 -3.93
C GLY A 19 -0.49 19.92 -4.62
N ALA A 20 -0.47 19.93 -5.96
CA ALA A 20 0.70 20.27 -6.75
C ALA A 20 0.73 21.77 -7.08
N TYR A 21 1.90 22.28 -7.47
CA TYR A 21 2.17 23.70 -7.69
C TYR A 21 1.36 24.35 -8.84
N ASP A 22 0.68 23.56 -9.68
CA ASP A 22 -0.04 24.01 -10.89
C ASP A 22 -1.55 23.73 -10.83
N SER A 23 -2.17 23.77 -9.64
CA SER A 23 -3.57 23.36 -9.39
C SER A 23 -3.88 21.88 -9.69
N ALA A 24 -2.92 21.08 -10.13
CA ALA A 24 -3.07 19.64 -10.27
C ALA A 24 -3.13 18.95 -8.90
N MET A 25 -4.08 18.03 -8.73
CA MET A 25 -4.21 17.23 -7.52
C MET A 25 -3.53 15.89 -7.73
N MET A 26 -2.66 15.51 -6.80
CA MET A 26 -2.01 14.20 -6.81
C MET A 26 -2.57 13.35 -5.66
N PHE A 27 -2.78 12.08 -5.95
CA PHE A 27 -3.28 11.07 -5.03
C PHE A 27 -2.18 10.04 -4.82
N ASP A 28 -1.58 10.05 -3.63
CA ASP A 28 -0.51 9.14 -3.26
C ASP A 28 -1.10 7.96 -2.48
N VAL A 29 -1.14 6.76 -3.07
CA VAL A 29 -1.47 5.53 -2.36
C VAL A 29 -0.20 5.01 -1.68
N GLN A 30 -0.22 4.93 -0.36
CA GLN A 30 0.91 4.57 0.48
C GLN A 30 0.71 3.18 1.09
N LEU A 31 1.76 2.37 1.05
CA LEU A 31 1.88 1.19 1.89
C LEU A 31 2.72 1.55 3.13
N GLN A 32 2.14 1.37 4.31
CA GLN A 32 2.80 1.66 5.58
C GLN A 32 2.85 0.43 6.47
N VAL A 33 3.86 0.35 7.33
CA VAL A 33 3.88 -0.61 8.44
C VAL A 33 2.76 -0.27 9.41
N ALA A 34 1.87 -1.21 9.69
CA ALA A 34 0.66 -0.98 10.49
C ALA A 34 0.99 -0.55 11.94
N ALA A 35 2.04 -1.12 12.52
CA ALA A 35 2.44 -0.87 13.91
C ALA A 35 3.09 0.51 14.12
N THR A 36 3.87 1.00 13.15
CA THR A 36 4.69 2.22 13.32
C THR A 36 4.24 3.38 12.43
N GLY A 37 3.44 3.12 11.40
CA GLY A 37 3.13 4.08 10.35
C GLY A 37 4.32 4.39 9.42
N ALA A 38 5.43 3.64 9.52
CA ALA A 38 6.58 3.85 8.66
C ALA A 38 6.20 3.57 7.20
N LEU A 39 6.55 4.49 6.30
CA LEU A 39 6.30 4.35 4.88
C LEU A 39 7.21 3.27 4.28
N VAL A 40 6.62 2.26 3.64
CA VAL A 40 7.35 1.24 2.88
C VAL A 40 7.58 1.74 1.45
N TRP A 41 6.49 2.16 0.80
CA TRP A 41 6.52 2.81 -0.52
C TRP A 41 5.23 3.62 -0.74
N ALA A 42 5.24 4.47 -1.75
CA ALA A 42 4.08 5.21 -2.21
C ALA A 42 4.00 5.20 -3.75
N GLN A 43 2.79 5.17 -4.29
CA GLN A 43 2.52 5.32 -5.72
C GLN A 43 1.59 6.50 -5.95
N SER A 44 2.00 7.41 -6.83
CA SER A 44 1.27 8.63 -7.15
C SER A 44 0.38 8.44 -8.38
N PHE A 45 -0.84 8.97 -8.30
CA PHE A 45 -1.80 9.03 -9.39
C PHE A 45 -2.27 10.49 -9.57
N SER A 46 -2.53 10.88 -10.81
CA SER A 46 -3.16 12.16 -11.13
C SER A 46 -4.70 12.07 -11.18
N ASP A 47 -5.25 10.86 -11.07
CA ASP A 47 -6.67 10.58 -11.12
C ASP A 47 -7.13 9.89 -9.83
N GLU A 48 -8.19 10.43 -9.21
CA GLU A 48 -8.72 9.95 -7.93
C GLU A 48 -9.30 8.54 -8.05
N GLN A 49 -10.00 8.24 -9.15
CA GLN A 49 -10.65 6.92 -9.32
C GLN A 49 -9.62 5.82 -9.47
N GLN A 50 -8.51 6.08 -10.18
CA GLN A 50 -7.39 5.15 -10.29
C GLN A 50 -6.71 4.94 -8.93
N ALA A 51 -6.51 5.99 -8.15
CA ALA A 51 -5.95 5.88 -6.80
C ALA A 51 -6.86 5.05 -5.88
N ASP A 52 -8.16 5.31 -5.89
CA ASP A 52 -9.14 4.59 -5.07
C ASP A 52 -9.26 3.11 -5.50
N ALA A 53 -9.27 2.84 -6.80
CA ALA A 53 -9.29 1.46 -7.30
C ALA A 53 -8.02 0.71 -6.88
N PHE A 54 -6.86 1.35 -6.97
CA PHE A 54 -5.61 0.75 -6.55
C PHE A 54 -5.54 0.53 -5.04
N GLN A 55 -6.01 1.48 -4.23
CA GLN A 55 -6.10 1.32 -2.77
C GLN A 55 -7.02 0.15 -2.40
N ARG A 56 -8.19 0.01 -3.04
CA ARG A 56 -9.09 -1.13 -2.82
C ARG A 56 -8.44 -2.46 -3.17
N GLN A 57 -7.75 -2.53 -4.31
CA GLN A 57 -6.99 -3.72 -4.70
C GLN A 57 -5.92 -4.05 -3.66
N LEU A 58 -5.20 -3.04 -3.17
CA LEU A 58 -4.16 -3.22 -2.16
C LEU A 58 -4.75 -3.74 -0.84
N ASP A 59 -5.89 -3.19 -0.40
CA ASP A 59 -6.59 -3.64 0.80
C ASP A 59 -7.16 -5.06 0.67
N GLU A 60 -7.66 -5.43 -0.51
CA GLU A 60 -8.10 -6.79 -0.81
C GLU A 60 -6.94 -7.76 -0.80
N ASP A 61 -5.82 -7.39 -1.41
CA ASP A 61 -4.59 -8.19 -1.42
C ASP A 61 -4.04 -8.35 0.00
N LEU A 62 -4.07 -7.29 0.82
CA LEU A 62 -3.67 -7.37 2.22
C LEU A 62 -4.50 -8.40 3.01
N GLN A 63 -5.77 -8.55 2.66
CA GLN A 63 -6.72 -9.46 3.31
C GLN A 63 -6.65 -10.88 2.78
N SER A 64 -6.50 -11.05 1.47
CA SER A 64 -6.70 -12.32 0.77
C SER A 64 -5.40 -13.04 0.43
N MET A 65 -4.28 -12.30 0.29
CA MET A 65 -3.00 -12.91 -0.07
C MET A 65 -2.21 -13.39 1.14
N GLU A 66 -1.37 -14.40 0.90
CA GLU A 66 -0.30 -14.77 1.82
C GLU A 66 0.80 -13.70 1.84
N ASP A 67 1.40 -13.46 3.01
CA ASP A 67 2.41 -12.41 3.20
C ASP A 67 3.60 -12.52 2.23
N GLU A 68 4.11 -13.73 1.96
CA GLU A 68 5.22 -13.91 1.00
C GLU A 68 4.82 -13.50 -0.43
N ALA A 69 3.62 -13.90 -0.87
CA ALA A 69 3.11 -13.56 -2.19
C ALA A 69 2.86 -12.05 -2.33
N PHE A 70 2.31 -11.43 -1.29
CA PHE A 70 2.11 -9.99 -1.22
C PHE A 70 3.45 -9.23 -1.32
N ARG A 71 4.43 -9.63 -0.51
CA ARG A 71 5.77 -9.03 -0.51
C ARG A 71 6.46 -9.13 -1.87
N ARG A 72 6.34 -10.30 -2.53
CA ARG A 72 6.89 -10.50 -3.88
C ARG A 72 6.18 -9.62 -4.92
N LYS A 73 4.85 -9.52 -4.87
CA LYS A 73 4.04 -8.71 -5.81
C LYS A 73 4.39 -7.22 -5.70
N TYR A 74 4.55 -6.72 -4.47
CA TYR A 74 4.74 -5.29 -4.18
C TYR A 74 6.18 -4.91 -3.86
N GLY A 75 7.14 -5.81 -4.05
CA GLY A 75 8.57 -5.54 -3.83
C GLY A 75 8.92 -5.18 -2.38
N VAL A 76 8.14 -5.64 -1.41
CA VAL A 76 8.39 -5.36 0.01
C VAL A 76 9.48 -6.30 0.53
N PRO A 77 10.58 -5.80 1.10
CA PRO A 77 11.63 -6.64 1.64
C PRO A 77 11.08 -7.55 2.75
N ALA A 78 11.58 -8.79 2.81
CA ALA A 78 11.26 -9.64 3.94
C ALA A 78 11.87 -9.04 5.21
N SER A 79 11.05 -8.70 6.20
CA SER A 79 11.53 -8.38 7.55
C SER A 79 12.32 -9.59 8.05
N THR A 80 13.61 -9.39 8.30
CA THR A 80 14.55 -10.40 8.80
C THR A 80 14.20 -10.82 10.22
#